data_AF-A0A7V5VYZ2-F1
#
_entry.id   AF-A0A7V5VYZ2-F1
#
_cell.length_a   1.000
_cell.length_b   1.000
_cell.length_c   1.000
_cell.angle_alpha   90.00
_cell.angle_beta   90.00
_cell.angle_gamma   90.00
#
_symmetry.space_group_name_H-M   'P 1'
#
loop_
_entity.id
_entity.type
_entity.pdbx_description
1 polymer ?
#
loop_
_entity_poly.entity_id
_entity_poly.type
_entity_poly.pdbx_seq_one_letter_code
_entity_poly.pdbx_strand_id
1 'polypeptide(L)'
;MKDKINLVQYEDLTPDLQLIADAFNMNIVHSMLRELSGMYLYIPNLSRLESFVLRYLQENIDRPVKQVALELGVSAQYLWKLKREKLNKKIQYEKRQKK
;
A
#
# COMPACT_ATOMS: atom_id res chain seq x y z
N MET A 1 22.64 8.05 26.73
CA MET A 1 21.50 7.62 27.57
C MET A 1 20.97 6.33 26.96
N LYS A 2 20.86 5.21 27.70
CA LYS A 2 20.24 4.00 27.13
C LYS A 2 18.79 4.35 26.81
N ASP A 3 18.39 4.12 25.57
CA ASP A 3 17.03 4.39 25.14
C ASP A 3 16.08 3.48 25.92
N LYS A 4 15.12 4.08 26.65
CA LYS A 4 14.17 3.34 27.49
C LYS A 4 13.26 2.45 26.63
N ILE A 5 13.08 2.77 25.36
CA ILE A 5 12.28 1.97 24.42
C ILE A 5 12.83 0.55 24.28
N ASN A 6 14.15 0.37 24.39
CA ASN A 6 14.77 -0.95 24.28
C ASN A 6 14.47 -1.87 25.48
N LEU A 7 13.86 -1.34 26.55
CA LEU A 7 13.40 -2.12 27.69
C LEU A 7 12.01 -2.73 27.47
N VAL A 8 11.26 -2.26 26.46
CA VAL A 8 9.92 -2.76 26.12
C VAL A 8 10.02 -4.20 25.65
N GLN A 9 9.28 -5.09 26.30
CA GLN A 9 9.21 -6.51 25.99
C GLN A 9 7.97 -6.83 25.15
N TYR A 10 7.91 -8.04 24.61
CA TYR A 10 6.80 -8.47 23.74
C TYR A 10 5.45 -8.45 24.48
N GLU A 11 5.48 -8.78 25.76
CA GLU A 11 4.32 -8.83 26.66
C GLU A 11 3.77 -7.44 26.98
N ASP A 12 4.58 -6.38 26.82
CA ASP A 12 4.17 -4.99 27.01
C ASP A 12 3.46 -4.42 25.78
N LEU A 13 3.54 -5.11 24.63
CA LEU A 13 3.00 -4.63 23.37
C LEU A 13 1.48 -4.77 23.30
N THR A 14 0.85 -3.85 22.59
CA THR A 14 -0.54 -3.99 22.18
C THR A 14 -0.68 -5.12 21.15
N PRO A 15 -1.87 -5.76 21.02
CA PRO A 15 -2.05 -6.92 20.13
C PRO A 15 -1.65 -6.67 18.67
N ASP A 16 -1.83 -5.44 18.16
CA ASP A 16 -1.42 -5.03 16.83
C ASP A 16 0.11 -4.93 16.70
N LEU A 17 0.81 -4.40 17.71
CA LEU A 17 2.27 -4.38 17.73
C LEU A 17 2.87 -5.77 17.96
N GLN A 18 2.20 -6.63 18.72
CA GLN A 18 2.54 -8.06 18.82
C GLN A 18 2.50 -8.73 17.45
N LEU A 19 1.45 -8.48 16.66
CA LEU A 19 1.34 -8.99 15.29
C LEU A 19 2.49 -8.49 14.39
N ILE A 20 2.93 -7.24 14.56
CA ILE A 20 4.12 -6.73 13.86
C ILE A 20 5.40 -7.42 14.35
N ALA A 21 5.56 -7.64 15.65
CA ALA A 21 6.71 -8.36 16.20
C ALA A 21 6.78 -9.82 15.69
N ASP A 22 5.64 -10.50 15.61
CA ASP A 22 5.52 -11.88 15.10
C ASP A 22 5.82 -11.98 13.61
N ALA A 23 5.30 -11.04 12.80
CA ALA A 23 5.55 -10.99 11.36
C ALA A 23 6.99 -10.57 11.03
N PHE A 24 7.63 -9.83 11.93
CA PHE A 24 8.98 -9.29 11.75
C PHE A 24 9.86 -9.65 12.95
N ASN A 25 10.17 -8.67 13.82
CA ASN A 25 10.87 -8.87 15.08
C ASN A 25 10.70 -7.64 15.99
N MET A 26 11.05 -7.79 17.27
CA MET A 26 10.97 -6.72 18.27
C MET A 26 11.79 -5.47 17.92
N ASN A 27 12.89 -5.58 17.17
CA ASN A 27 13.69 -4.40 16.81
C ASN A 27 12.91 -3.45 15.90
N ILE A 28 12.08 -3.99 14.98
CA ILE A 28 11.20 -3.16 14.13
C ILE A 28 10.18 -2.42 14.99
N VAL A 29 9.59 -3.10 15.99
CA VAL A 29 8.64 -2.47 16.90
C VAL A 29 9.32 -1.35 17.71
N HIS A 30 10.52 -1.57 18.22
CA HIS A 30 11.30 -0.52 18.90
C HIS A 30 11.58 0.69 17.99
N SER A 31 11.91 0.45 16.73
CA SER A 31 12.05 1.54 15.74
C SER A 31 10.74 2.27 15.48
N MET A 32 9.61 1.56 15.36
CA MET A 32 8.30 2.18 15.18
C MET A 32 7.89 3.01 16.40
N LEU A 33 8.09 2.49 17.62
CA LEU A 33 7.81 3.21 18.86
C LEU A 33 8.66 4.48 19.01
N ARG A 34 9.87 4.49 18.43
CA ARG A 34 10.78 5.64 18.48
C ARG A 34 10.45 6.70 17.45
N GLU A 35 10.24 6.28 16.21
CA GLU A 35 10.14 7.20 15.07
C GLU A 35 8.69 7.57 14.72
N LEU A 36 7.72 6.74 15.12
CA LEU A 36 6.31 6.88 14.73
C LEU A 36 5.37 7.04 15.93
N SER A 37 5.89 7.37 17.11
CA SER A 37 5.08 7.55 18.33
C SER A 37 4.01 8.62 18.13
N GLY A 38 2.77 8.32 18.51
CA GLY A 38 1.62 9.23 18.39
C GLY A 38 0.98 9.27 17.00
N MET A 39 1.51 8.52 16.02
CA MET A 39 0.89 8.39 14.70
C MET A 39 -0.15 7.26 14.68
N TYR A 40 -1.20 7.46 13.87
CA TYR A 40 -2.13 6.41 13.48
C TYR A 40 -1.89 6.07 12.01
N LEU A 41 -1.41 4.85 11.76
CA LEU A 41 -1.08 4.39 10.41
C LEU A 41 -2.06 3.33 9.94
N TYR A 42 -2.60 3.54 8.75
CA TYR A 42 -3.40 2.56 8.04
C TYR A 42 -2.50 1.75 7.11
N ILE A 43 -2.58 0.41 7.18
CA ILE A 43 -1.91 -0.49 6.22
C ILE A 43 -2.91 -0.81 5.09
N PRO A 44 -2.77 -0.22 3.90
CA PRO A 44 -3.68 -0.45 2.79
C PRO A 44 -3.46 -1.82 2.14
N ASN A 45 -4.55 -2.45 1.70
CA ASN A 45 -4.47 -3.50 0.67
C ASN A 45 -3.90 -2.91 -0.62
N LEU A 46 -3.22 -3.74 -1.45
CA LEU A 46 -2.62 -3.28 -2.71
C LEU A 46 -3.61 -2.55 -3.64
N SER A 47 -4.89 -2.94 -3.62
CA SER A 47 -5.96 -2.27 -4.38
C SER A 47 -6.20 -0.80 -4.01
N ARG A 48 -5.73 -0.34 -2.86
CA ARG A 48 -5.82 1.08 -2.49
C ARG A 48 -4.61 1.89 -2.95
N LEU A 49 -3.56 1.22 -3.44
CA LEU A 49 -2.37 1.86 -4.00
C LEU A 49 -2.54 2.10 -5.51
N GLU A 50 -3.52 2.91 -5.90
CA GLU A 50 -3.90 3.09 -7.32
C GLU A 50 -2.73 3.46 -8.23
N SER A 51 -1.85 4.36 -7.78
CA SER A 51 -0.66 4.76 -8.56
C SER A 51 0.27 3.58 -8.82
N PHE A 52 0.44 2.70 -7.84
CA PHE A 52 1.21 1.46 -8.00
C PHE A 52 0.50 0.51 -8.98
N VAL A 53 -0.79 0.25 -8.78
CA VAL A 53 -1.59 -0.64 -9.64
C VAL A 53 -1.53 -0.20 -11.10
N LEU A 54 -1.65 1.10 -11.35
CA LEU A 54 -1.62 1.66 -12.70
C LEU A 54 -0.24 1.54 -13.34
N ARG A 55 0.83 1.84 -12.59
CA ARG A 55 2.20 1.65 -13.07
C ARG A 55 2.44 0.19 -13.42
N TYR A 56 2.05 -0.72 -12.54
CA TYR A 56 2.19 -2.16 -12.74
C TYR A 56 1.43 -2.64 -13.98
N LEU A 57 0.20 -2.17 -14.20
CA LEU A 57 -0.58 -2.44 -15.41
C LEU A 57 0.10 -1.95 -16.70
N GLN A 58 0.75 -0.78 -16.65
CA GLN A 58 1.44 -0.20 -17.80
C GLN A 58 2.72 -0.96 -18.16
N GLU A 59 3.48 -1.38 -17.14
CA GLU A 59 4.69 -2.20 -17.30
C GLU A 59 4.39 -3.62 -17.80
N ASN A 60 3.13 -4.05 -17.72
CA ASN A 60 2.67 -5.40 -18.05
C ASN A 60 1.57 -5.40 -19.14
N ILE A 61 1.64 -4.47 -20.09
CA ILE A 61 0.54 -4.25 -21.07
C ILE A 61 0.26 -5.44 -21.99
N ASP A 62 1.28 -6.26 -22.27
CA ASP A 62 1.20 -7.43 -23.14
C ASP A 62 0.60 -8.66 -22.45
N ARG A 63 0.36 -8.57 -21.14
CA ARG A 63 -0.12 -9.68 -20.32
C ARG A 63 -1.65 -9.64 -20.18
N PRO A 64 -2.33 -10.81 -20.12
CA PRO A 64 -3.77 -10.84 -19.88
C PRO A 64 -4.15 -10.16 -18.56
N VAL A 65 -5.14 -9.25 -18.59
CA VAL A 65 -5.60 -8.50 -17.41
C VAL A 65 -5.98 -9.42 -16.24
N LYS A 66 -6.53 -10.62 -16.53
CA LYS A 66 -6.88 -11.60 -15.49
C LYS A 66 -5.66 -12.14 -14.74
N GLN A 67 -4.54 -12.33 -15.43
CA GLN A 67 -3.29 -12.78 -14.81
C GLN A 67 -2.73 -11.68 -13.89
N VAL A 68 -2.71 -10.44 -14.38
CA VAL A 68 -2.28 -9.28 -13.59
C VAL A 68 -3.19 -9.07 -12.37
N ALA A 69 -4.50 -9.30 -12.52
CA ALA A 69 -5.46 -9.23 -11.40
C ALA A 69 -5.15 -10.24 -10.31
N LEU A 70 -4.81 -11.48 -10.69
CA LEU A 70 -4.46 -12.54 -9.75
C LEU A 70 -3.21 -12.18 -8.95
N GLU A 71 -2.16 -11.69 -9.61
CA GLU A 71 -0.89 -11.31 -8.97
C GLU A 71 -1.05 -10.13 -7.99
N LEU A 72 -1.88 -9.15 -8.36
CA LEU A 72 -2.18 -8.01 -7.50
C LEU A 72 -3.18 -8.34 -6.39
N GLY A 73 -3.78 -9.54 -6.39
CA GLY A 73 -4.82 -9.93 -5.44
C GLY A 73 -6.10 -9.10 -5.57
N VAL A 74 -6.47 -8.70 -6.79
CA VAL A 74 -7.66 -7.86 -7.06
C VAL A 74 -8.56 -8.47 -8.11
N SER A 75 -9.80 -7.97 -8.23
CA SER A 75 -10.69 -8.42 -9.30
C SER A 75 -10.28 -7.84 -10.65
N ALA A 76 -10.44 -8.61 -11.72
CA ALA A 76 -10.22 -8.10 -13.08
C ALA A 76 -11.15 -6.90 -13.38
N GLN A 77 -12.38 -6.91 -12.85
CA GLN A 77 -13.33 -5.81 -12.99
C GLN A 77 -12.79 -4.49 -12.43
N TYR A 78 -12.09 -4.53 -11.30
CA TYR A 78 -11.44 -3.35 -10.72
C TYR A 78 -10.38 -2.77 -11.67
N LEU A 79 -9.53 -3.61 -12.27
CA LEU A 79 -8.51 -3.16 -13.23
C LEU A 79 -9.14 -2.55 -14.50
N TRP A 80 -10.22 -3.14 -15.01
CA TRP A 80 -10.96 -2.59 -16.16
C TRP A 80 -11.56 -1.21 -15.85
N LYS A 81 -12.12 -1.04 -14.65
CA LYS A 81 -12.65 0.25 -14.19
C LYS A 81 -11.54 1.30 -14.13
N LEU A 82 -10.42 0.99 -13.49
CA LEU A 82 -9.26 1.88 -13.39
C LEU A 82 -8.74 2.32 -14.76
N LYS A 83 -8.57 1.38 -15.69
CA LYS A 83 -8.10 1.67 -17.06
C LYS A 83 -9.02 2.66 -17.77
N ARG A 84 -10.35 2.48 -17.62
CA ARG A 84 -11.37 3.35 -18.21
C ARG A 84 -11.35 4.75 -17.61
N GLU A 85 -11.27 4.86 -16.29
CA GLU A 85 -11.27 6.14 -15.58
C GLU A 85 -10.03 6.99 -15.93
N LYS A 86 -8.86 6.37 -16.06
CA LYS A 86 -7.64 7.07 -16.51
C LYS A 86 -7.72 7.54 -17.95
N LEU A 87 -8.28 6.73 -18.86
CA LEU A 87 -8.53 7.14 -20.25
C LEU A 87 -9.46 8.36 -20.30
N ASN A 88 -10.54 8.33 -19.52
CA ASN A 88 -11.51 9.43 -19.47
C ASN A 88 -10.89 10.73 -18.92
N LYS A 89 -10.05 10.64 -17.88
CA LYS A 89 -9.32 11.80 -17.33
C LYS A 89 -8.36 12.41 -18.37
N LYS A 90 -7.67 11.59 -19.15
CA LYS A 90 -6.78 12.05 -20.23
C LYS A 90 -7.55 12.82 -21.31
N ILE A 91 -8.67 12.25 -21.79
CA ILE A 91 -9.54 12.88 -22.79
C ILE A 91 -10.08 14.24 -22.30
N GLN A 92 -10.48 14.32 -21.04
CA GLN A 92 -10.97 15.58 -20.46
C GLN A 92 -9.89 16.67 -20.38
N TYR A 93 -8.65 16.29 -20.01
CA TYR A 93 -7.52 17.21 -19.97
C TYR A 93 -7.19 17.76 -21.37
N GLU A 94 -7.10 16.89 -22.39
CA GLU A 94 -6.82 17.29 -23.78
C GLU A 94 -7.91 18.22 -24.35
N LYS A 95 -9.17 18.01 -23.98
CA LYS A 95 -10.29 18.90 -24.37
C LYS A 95 -10.21 20.28 -23.72
N ARG A 96 -9.63 20.41 -22.52
CA ARG A 96 -9.45 21.70 -21.83
C ARG A 96 -8.31 22.53 -22.43
N GLN A 97 -7.26 21.88 -22.94
CA GLN A 97 -6.11 22.55 -23.55
C GLN A 97 -6.36 23.03 -24.99
N LYS A 98 -7.46 22.60 -25.61
CA LYS A 98 -7.89 23.00 -26.97
C LYS A 98 -8.97 24.09 -26.98
N LYS A 99 -9.35 24.62 -25.82
CA LYS A 99 -10.26 25.77 -25.64
C LYS A 99 -9.45 26.96 -25.16
#